data_AF-A0A926I8H1-F1
#
_entry.id   AF-A0A926I8H1-F1
#
_cell.length_a   1.000
_cell.length_b   1.000
_cell.length_c   1.000
_cell.angle_alpha   90.00
_cell.angle_beta   90.00
_cell.angle_gamma   90.00
#
_symmetry.space_group_name_H-M   'P 1'
#
loop_
_entity.id
_entity.type
_entity.pdbx_description
1 polymer ?
#
loop_
_entity_poly.entity_id
_entity_poly.type
_entity_poly.pdbx_seq_one_letter_code
_entity_poly.pdbx_strand_id
1 'polypeptide(L)'
;MAADKILTGRFTGIPIFLLVMLTTFHLTFNVAGKFLSDLLSEVINNGISILSYKLLSAGVNPLFHALIIDGICAGVGSVLSFIPIIAVLFFLLTVLEETGYLPKVAVMMDTPMSKIGLSGRCIVPLIMGFGCSVPAVLAAGTMLVGKDRKTTILLIPFMSCSAKLPVYAMFTAVFFEDHRVWAMAGIYTAGIATAILYALFLKHTRISKGLQRTRHNPQAHVSYKIPDVKIIFAAVWDNVKGFIKKAFTVIFMASVIIWFLQSFNCNLQIVSNSEDSILALLGKYASPIFIPLGFGDWRAASAVIAGLSAKEATVSTFAVLSNTASDGSLYTLLSDIFSPLSAFSFMIFCLLYIPCIATLTAVKNQTGNWRQSIAMITTQTSIAWGASFIVYQLGILFCH
;
A
#
# COMPACT_ATOMS: atom_id res chain seq x y z
N MET A 1 -26.39 16.94 22.12
CA MET A 1 -27.16 17.52 20.99
C MET A 1 -27.75 16.39 20.14
N ALA A 2 -28.89 16.62 19.46
CA ALA A 2 -29.55 15.60 18.63
C ALA A 2 -28.64 14.97 17.56
N ALA A 3 -27.68 15.75 17.03
CA ALA A 3 -26.67 15.28 16.09
C ALA A 3 -25.76 14.17 16.67
N ASP A 4 -25.36 14.23 17.94
CA ASP A 4 -24.54 13.17 18.56
C ASP A 4 -25.31 11.85 18.69
N LYS A 5 -26.63 11.92 18.95
CA LYS A 5 -27.48 10.74 19.11
C LYS A 5 -27.64 9.97 17.79
N ILE A 6 -27.59 10.67 16.66
CA ILE A 6 -27.63 10.09 15.32
C ILE A 6 -26.22 9.64 14.90
N LEU A 7 -25.22 10.52 14.98
CA LEU A 7 -23.86 10.28 14.46
C LEU A 7 -23.03 9.30 15.30
N THR A 8 -23.33 9.14 16.59
CA THR A 8 -22.62 8.21 17.50
C THR A 8 -23.56 7.29 18.28
N GLY A 9 -24.80 7.14 17.79
CA GLY A 9 -25.76 6.21 18.38
C GLY A 9 -25.26 4.76 18.38
N ARG A 10 -25.69 3.97 19.37
CA ARG A 10 -25.24 2.58 19.57
C ARG A 10 -25.39 1.67 18.34
N PHE A 11 -26.39 1.94 17.50
CA PHE A 11 -26.64 1.20 16.25
C PHE A 11 -26.41 2.02 14.98
N THR A 12 -26.50 3.35 15.05
CA THR A 12 -26.35 4.24 13.88
C THR A 12 -24.92 4.74 13.67
N GLY A 13 -24.07 4.73 14.71
CA GLY A 13 -22.72 5.28 14.65
C GLY A 13 -21.76 4.50 13.75
N ILE A 14 -21.78 3.16 13.77
CA ILE A 14 -20.92 2.32 12.90
C ILE A 14 -21.31 2.49 11.42
N PRO A 15 -22.60 2.40 11.03
CA PRO A 15 -23.01 2.62 9.64
C PRO A 15 -22.65 4.01 9.13
N ILE A 16 -22.91 5.06 9.91
CA ILE A 16 -22.60 6.45 9.51
C ILE A 16 -21.10 6.64 9.38
N PHE A 17 -20.33 6.09 10.32
CA PHE A 17 -18.87 6.12 10.24
C PHE A 17 -18.34 5.45 8.98
N LEU A 18 -18.87 4.26 8.67
CA LEU A 18 -18.51 3.53 7.46
C LEU A 18 -18.90 4.35 6.21
N LEU A 19 -20.08 4.98 6.19
CA LEU A 19 -20.53 5.85 5.10
C LEU A 19 -19.62 7.07 4.92
N VAL A 20 -19.23 7.76 6.01
CA VAL A 20 -18.33 8.92 5.97
C VAL A 20 -16.95 8.50 5.46
N MET A 21 -16.41 7.38 5.93
CA MET A 21 -15.13 6.86 5.46
C MET A 21 -15.20 6.41 4.01
N LEU A 22 -16.25 5.70 3.59
CA LEU A 22 -16.48 5.33 2.19
C LEU A 22 -16.56 6.57 1.29
N THR A 23 -17.28 7.60 1.72
CA THR A 23 -17.40 8.86 0.98
C THR A 23 -16.05 9.55 0.86
N THR A 24 -15.27 9.58 1.94
CA THR A 24 -13.92 10.15 1.97
C THR A 24 -13.00 9.42 0.99
N PHE A 25 -13.00 8.09 1.00
CA PHE A 25 -12.20 7.30 0.08
C PHE A 25 -12.68 7.40 -1.36
N HIS A 26 -13.99 7.41 -1.60
CA HIS A 26 -14.56 7.58 -2.92
C HIS A 26 -14.19 8.93 -3.53
N LEU A 27 -14.32 10.02 -2.77
CA LEU A 27 -13.90 11.35 -3.19
C LEU A 27 -12.39 11.42 -3.46
N THR A 28 -11.59 10.74 -2.65
CA THR A 28 -10.13 10.71 -2.80
C THR A 28 -9.69 9.91 -4.04
N PHE A 29 -10.20 8.69 -4.23
CA PHE A 29 -9.64 7.75 -5.22
C PHE A 29 -10.40 7.67 -6.53
N ASN A 30 -11.69 8.05 -6.57
CA ASN A 30 -12.50 7.94 -7.80
C ASN A 30 -12.87 9.29 -8.39
N VAL A 31 -12.98 10.33 -7.56
CA VAL A 31 -13.51 11.64 -8.00
C VAL A 31 -12.42 12.70 -7.99
N ALA A 32 -12.23 13.40 -6.87
CA ALA A 32 -11.37 14.58 -6.81
C ALA A 32 -9.90 14.21 -6.96
N GLY A 33 -9.39 13.25 -6.17
CA GLY A 33 -7.97 12.91 -6.24
C GLY A 33 -7.59 12.23 -7.56
N LYS A 34 -8.46 11.39 -8.14
CA LYS A 34 -8.25 10.81 -9.47
C LYS A 34 -8.26 11.86 -10.56
N PHE A 35 -9.27 12.74 -10.60
CA PHE A 35 -9.34 13.81 -11.59
C PHE A 35 -8.09 14.69 -11.57
N LEU A 36 -7.62 15.10 -10.38
CA LEU A 36 -6.39 15.88 -10.26
C LEU A 36 -5.13 15.06 -10.61
N SER A 37 -5.10 13.77 -10.28
CA SER A 37 -3.99 12.86 -10.59
C SER A 37 -3.87 12.65 -12.09
N ASP A 38 -4.96 12.33 -12.77
CA ASP A 38 -5.02 12.10 -14.22
C ASP A 38 -4.59 13.36 -14.99
N LEU A 39 -5.06 14.55 -14.57
CA LEU A 39 -4.64 15.82 -15.16
C LEU A 39 -3.13 16.04 -15.00
N LEU A 40 -2.58 15.75 -13.81
CA LEU A 40 -1.15 15.90 -13.55
C LEU A 40 -0.34 14.85 -14.34
N SER A 41 -0.82 13.62 -14.44
CA SER A 41 -0.20 12.55 -15.24
C SER A 41 -0.17 12.91 -16.72
N GLU A 42 -1.23 13.51 -17.26
CA GLU A 42 -1.27 13.96 -18.65
C GLU A 42 -0.25 15.07 -18.91
N VAL A 43 -0.16 16.06 -18.01
CA VAL A 43 0.86 17.13 -18.09
C VAL A 43 2.27 16.56 -18.03
N ILE A 44 2.51 15.59 -17.13
CA ILE A 44 3.80 14.91 -17.00
C ILE A 44 4.13 14.14 -18.28
N ASN A 45 3.20 13.30 -18.77
CA ASN A 45 3.41 12.47 -19.96
C ASN A 45 3.64 13.33 -21.21
N ASN A 46 2.91 14.44 -21.35
CA ASN A 46 3.16 15.42 -22.41
C ASN A 46 4.57 16.01 -22.29
N GLY A 47 5.00 16.40 -21.09
CA GLY A 47 6.38 16.86 -20.85
C GLY A 47 7.43 15.81 -21.20
N ILE A 48 7.21 14.55 -20.84
CA ILE A 48 8.10 13.41 -21.15
C ILE A 48 8.17 13.16 -22.66
N SER A 49 7.04 13.22 -23.37
CA SER A 49 6.99 13.02 -24.83
C SER A 49 7.76 14.11 -25.58
N ILE A 50 7.62 15.38 -25.16
CA ILE A 50 8.36 16.51 -25.73
C ILE A 50 9.86 16.34 -25.46
N LEU A 51 10.23 15.93 -24.26
CA LEU A 51 11.62 15.65 -23.90
C LEU A 51 12.19 14.51 -24.75
N SER A 52 11.43 13.42 -24.90
CA SER A 52 11.79 12.26 -25.73
C SER A 52 12.07 12.67 -27.18
N TYR A 53 11.17 13.45 -27.79
CA TYR A 53 11.36 13.96 -29.15
C TYR A 53 12.62 14.83 -29.29
N LYS A 54 12.88 15.70 -28.30
CA LYS A 54 14.08 16.55 -28.29
C LYS A 54 15.37 15.74 -28.14
N LEU A 55 15.39 14.70 -27.30
CA LEU A 55 16.57 13.84 -27.14
C LEU A 55 16.85 13.03 -28.41
N LEU A 56 15.80 12.52 -29.07
CA LEU A 56 15.92 11.82 -30.35
C LEU A 56 16.47 12.77 -31.44
N SER A 57 15.95 14.00 -31.48
CA SER A 57 16.41 15.03 -32.43
C SER A 57 17.85 15.47 -32.18
N ALA A 58 18.33 15.38 -30.94
CA ALA A 58 19.71 15.69 -30.55
C ALA A 58 20.70 14.53 -30.82
N GLY A 59 20.25 13.39 -31.36
CA GLY A 59 21.10 12.24 -31.65
C GLY A 59 21.67 11.56 -30.41
N VAL A 60 21.00 11.65 -29.27
CA VAL A 60 21.43 11.01 -28.02
C VAL A 60 21.40 9.49 -28.19
N ASN A 61 22.40 8.80 -27.63
CA ASN A 61 22.49 7.34 -27.68
C ASN A 61 21.18 6.69 -27.15
N PRO A 62 20.62 5.67 -27.82
CA PRO A 62 19.37 5.00 -27.43
C PRO A 62 19.33 4.57 -25.96
N LEU A 63 20.48 4.16 -25.42
CA LEU A 63 20.63 3.72 -24.03
C LEU A 63 20.42 4.87 -23.03
N PHE A 64 20.97 6.04 -23.35
CA PHE A 64 20.80 7.25 -22.54
C PHE A 64 19.37 7.79 -22.65
N HIS A 65 18.77 7.70 -23.83
CA HIS A 65 17.36 8.06 -24.02
C HIS A 65 16.45 7.18 -23.14
N ALA A 66 16.59 5.85 -23.21
CA ALA A 66 15.81 4.92 -22.40
C ALA A 66 16.02 5.12 -20.88
N LEU A 67 17.25 5.38 -20.43
CA LEU A 67 17.53 5.67 -19.02
C LEU A 67 16.79 6.93 -18.53
N ILE A 68 16.82 7.99 -19.34
CA ILE A 68 16.22 9.28 -18.97
C ILE A 68 14.68 9.17 -19.02
N ILE A 69 14.13 8.59 -20.08
CA ILE A 69 12.69 8.53 -20.30
C ILE A 69 12.05 7.43 -19.44
N ASP A 70 12.49 6.17 -19.58
CA ASP A 70 11.84 5.02 -18.93
C ASP A 70 12.35 4.80 -17.50
N GLY A 71 13.61 5.14 -17.22
CA GLY A 71 14.17 5.02 -15.87
C GLY A 71 13.79 6.19 -14.96
N ILE A 72 14.22 7.39 -15.33
CA ILE A 72 14.10 8.59 -14.48
C ILE A 72 12.72 9.22 -14.60
N CYS A 73 12.31 9.60 -15.82
CA CYS A 73 11.11 10.40 -16.04
C CYS A 73 9.83 9.60 -15.74
N ALA A 74 9.71 8.36 -16.19
CA ALA A 74 8.57 7.51 -15.87
C ALA A 74 8.49 7.19 -14.36
N GLY A 75 9.63 6.86 -13.75
CA GLY A 75 9.72 6.62 -12.31
C GLY A 75 9.28 7.83 -11.48
N VAL A 76 9.88 9.00 -11.73
CA VAL A 76 9.52 10.26 -11.04
C VAL A 76 8.09 10.69 -11.35
N GLY A 77 7.67 10.56 -12.61
CA GLY A 77 6.34 10.94 -13.07
C GLY A 77 5.22 10.18 -12.36
N SER A 78 5.42 8.88 -12.13
CA SER A 78 4.49 8.05 -11.35
C SER A 78 4.30 8.60 -9.93
N VAL A 79 5.40 8.97 -9.26
CA VAL A 79 5.37 9.50 -7.87
C VAL A 79 4.68 10.85 -7.80
N LEU A 80 5.01 11.76 -8.72
CA LEU A 80 4.40 13.09 -8.73
C LEU A 80 2.90 12.99 -8.97
N SER A 81 2.47 12.05 -9.81
CA SER A 81 1.05 11.79 -10.08
C SER A 81 0.26 11.36 -8.84
N PHE A 82 0.90 10.78 -7.81
CA PHE A 82 0.23 10.42 -6.54
C PHE A 82 0.02 11.59 -5.57
N ILE A 83 0.72 12.72 -5.77
CA ILE A 83 0.68 13.86 -4.84
C ILE A 83 -0.75 14.40 -4.65
N PRO A 84 -1.57 14.59 -5.71
CA PRO A 84 -2.92 15.12 -5.56
C PRO A 84 -3.84 14.21 -4.75
N ILE A 85 -3.73 12.89 -4.93
CA ILE A 85 -4.49 11.89 -4.17
C ILE A 85 -4.18 12.03 -2.68
N ILE A 86 -2.89 12.12 -2.34
CA ILE A 86 -2.44 12.29 -0.95
C ILE A 86 -2.92 13.63 -0.37
N ALA A 87 -2.86 14.71 -1.15
CA ALA A 87 -3.30 16.03 -0.72
C ALA A 87 -4.81 16.06 -0.41
N VAL A 88 -5.64 15.47 -1.28
CA VAL A 88 -7.10 15.36 -1.08
C VAL A 88 -7.43 14.48 0.14
N LEU A 89 -6.71 13.36 0.31
CA LEU A 89 -6.89 12.49 1.47
C LEU A 89 -6.61 13.23 2.78
N PHE A 90 -5.46 13.90 2.87
CA PHE A 90 -5.11 14.69 4.05
C PHE A 90 -6.07 15.85 4.27
N PHE A 91 -6.53 16.50 3.21
CA PHE A 91 -7.52 17.56 3.31
C PHE A 91 -8.80 17.06 3.99
N LEU A 92 -9.37 15.96 3.49
CA LEU A 92 -10.61 15.40 4.04
C LEU A 92 -10.43 14.88 5.48
N LEU A 93 -9.28 14.27 5.78
CA LEU A 93 -9.01 13.79 7.13
C LEU A 93 -8.79 14.91 8.13
N THR A 94 -8.07 15.97 7.77
CA THR A 94 -7.92 17.16 8.62
C THR A 94 -9.26 17.82 8.87
N VAL A 95 -10.16 17.86 7.86
CA VAL A 95 -11.55 18.33 8.05
C VAL A 95 -12.29 17.46 9.07
N LEU A 96 -12.19 16.13 8.98
CA LEU A 96 -12.82 15.21 9.93
C LEU A 96 -12.22 15.29 11.35
N GLU A 97 -10.94 15.63 11.44
CA GLU A 97 -10.22 15.83 12.71
C GLU A 97 -10.63 17.13 13.39
N GLU A 98 -10.58 18.25 12.67
CA GLU A 98 -10.90 19.60 13.15
C GLU A 98 -12.39 19.76 13.50
N THR A 99 -13.27 19.06 12.78
CA THR A 99 -14.70 19.00 13.16
C THR A 99 -14.93 18.24 14.48
N GLY A 100 -13.94 17.50 14.98
CA GLY A 100 -14.06 16.69 16.19
C GLY A 100 -14.80 15.37 15.98
N TYR A 101 -15.01 14.95 14.72
CA TYR A 101 -15.66 13.68 14.40
C TYR A 101 -14.77 12.47 14.75
N LEU A 102 -13.49 12.49 14.36
CA LEU A 102 -12.53 11.41 14.63
C LEU A 102 -12.34 11.13 16.14
N PRO A 103 -12.20 12.14 17.03
CA PRO A 103 -12.23 11.94 18.49
C PRO A 103 -13.46 11.17 19.00
N LYS A 104 -14.65 11.43 18.46
CA LYS A 104 -15.90 10.78 18.88
C LYS A 104 -15.99 9.33 18.40
N VAL A 105 -15.58 9.08 17.15
CA VAL A 105 -15.46 7.73 16.61
C VAL A 105 -14.49 6.90 17.44
N ALA A 106 -13.35 7.47 17.87
CA ALA A 106 -12.39 6.76 18.70
C ALA A 106 -13.02 6.25 20.01
N VAL A 107 -13.88 7.04 20.67
CA VAL A 107 -14.60 6.62 21.87
C VAL A 107 -15.58 5.47 21.55
N MET A 108 -16.31 5.57 20.44
CA MET A 108 -17.22 4.51 19.99
C MET A 108 -16.47 3.19 19.74
N MET A 109 -15.29 3.28 19.14
CA MET A 109 -14.47 2.14 18.75
C MET A 109 -13.63 1.59 19.91
N ASP A 110 -13.62 2.22 21.07
CA ASP A 110 -12.82 1.76 22.21
C ASP A 110 -13.29 0.38 22.72
N THR A 111 -14.59 0.09 22.65
CA THR A 111 -15.13 -1.21 23.08
C THR A 111 -14.62 -2.39 22.23
N PRO A 112 -14.76 -2.40 20.89
CA PRO A 112 -14.20 -3.49 20.07
C PRO A 112 -12.66 -3.51 20.11
N MET A 113 -12.02 -2.34 20.11
CA MET A 113 -10.57 -2.23 20.01
C MET A 113 -9.85 -2.67 21.30
N SER A 114 -10.46 -2.41 22.47
CA SER A 114 -9.93 -2.85 23.77
C SER A 114 -9.96 -4.37 23.97
N LYS A 115 -10.83 -5.11 23.25
CA LYS A 115 -10.81 -6.59 23.23
C LYS A 115 -9.53 -7.10 22.58
N ILE A 116 -9.11 -6.45 21.50
CA ILE A 116 -7.91 -6.76 20.72
C ILE A 116 -6.64 -6.23 21.42
N GLY A 117 -6.79 -5.35 22.42
CA GLY A 117 -5.69 -4.83 23.25
C GLY A 117 -5.15 -3.47 22.80
N LEU A 118 -5.94 -2.74 22.01
CA LEU A 118 -5.64 -1.42 21.45
C LEU A 118 -6.62 -0.37 22.01
N SER A 119 -6.22 0.89 22.08
CA SER A 119 -7.14 2.01 22.34
C SER A 119 -8.02 2.26 21.11
N GLY A 120 -9.26 2.73 21.34
CA GLY A 120 -10.13 3.19 20.27
C GLY A 120 -9.52 4.29 19.39
N ARG A 121 -8.50 5.03 19.87
CA ARG A 121 -7.73 6.01 19.06
C ARG A 121 -6.97 5.39 17.89
N CYS A 122 -6.62 4.10 17.99
CA CYS A 122 -5.87 3.40 16.96
C CYS A 122 -6.69 3.13 15.68
N ILE A 123 -8.03 3.20 15.75
CA ILE A 123 -8.89 2.89 14.60
C ILE A 123 -8.70 3.86 13.44
N VAL A 124 -8.44 5.14 13.75
CA VAL A 124 -8.38 6.21 12.75
C VAL A 124 -7.18 6.00 11.81
N PRO A 125 -5.93 5.83 12.31
CA PRO A 125 -4.80 5.47 11.45
C PRO A 125 -4.96 4.12 10.74
N LEU A 126 -5.57 3.12 11.40
CA LEU A 126 -5.78 1.80 10.76
C LEU A 126 -6.68 1.91 9.54
N ILE A 127 -7.79 2.65 9.64
CA ILE A 127 -8.70 2.80 8.51
C ILE A 127 -8.05 3.64 7.40
N MET A 128 -7.35 4.71 7.78
CA MET A 128 -6.55 5.50 6.83
C MET A 128 -5.54 4.64 6.04
N GLY A 129 -5.07 3.53 6.63
CA GLY A 129 -4.20 2.55 5.99
C GLY A 129 -4.80 1.84 4.77
N PHE A 130 -6.14 1.73 4.68
CA PHE A 130 -6.82 1.22 3.47
C PHE A 130 -6.70 2.19 2.28
N GLY A 131 -6.50 3.49 2.55
CA GLY A 131 -6.18 4.45 1.50
C GLY A 131 -4.71 4.33 1.11
N CYS A 132 -3.83 4.75 2.01
CA CYS A 132 -2.39 4.66 1.84
C CYS A 132 -1.70 4.47 3.20
N SER A 133 -0.75 3.54 3.25
CA SER A 133 -0.03 3.23 4.50
C SER A 133 0.92 4.35 4.95
N VAL A 134 1.43 5.18 4.03
CA VAL A 134 2.34 6.31 4.36
C VAL A 134 1.68 7.33 5.28
N PRO A 135 0.56 7.98 4.89
CA PRO A 135 -0.06 9.01 5.71
C PRO A 135 -0.71 8.41 6.97
N ALA A 136 -1.14 7.14 6.92
CA ALA A 136 -1.59 6.39 8.09
C ALA A 136 -0.49 6.22 9.14
N VAL A 137 0.75 5.88 8.73
CA VAL A 137 1.89 5.76 9.66
C VAL A 137 2.25 7.12 10.27
N LEU A 138 2.19 8.20 9.48
CA LEU A 138 2.43 9.56 9.99
C LEU A 138 1.35 9.98 11.01
N ALA A 139 0.07 9.71 10.71
CA ALA A 139 -1.04 9.96 11.63
C ALA A 139 -0.88 9.15 12.93
N ALA A 140 -0.51 7.88 12.86
CA ALA A 140 -0.18 7.06 14.03
C ALA A 140 0.99 7.66 14.84
N GLY A 141 1.94 8.32 14.19
CA GLY A 141 3.07 9.00 14.81
C GLY A 141 2.68 10.06 15.86
N THR A 142 1.52 10.70 15.68
CA THR A 142 1.01 11.76 16.57
C THR A 142 0.46 11.24 17.90
N MET A 143 0.27 9.92 18.04
CA MET A 143 -0.28 9.33 19.26
C MET A 143 0.65 9.50 20.47
N LEU A 144 0.09 10.00 21.57
CA LEU A 144 0.80 10.26 22.83
C LEU A 144 1.32 8.98 23.51
N VAL A 145 0.57 7.88 23.41
CA VAL A 145 0.91 6.62 24.05
C VAL A 145 1.83 5.81 23.13
N GLY A 146 3.09 5.66 23.54
CA GLY A 146 4.11 5.00 22.73
C GLY A 146 3.81 3.53 22.36
N LYS A 147 3.08 2.80 23.22
CA LYS A 147 2.64 1.42 22.93
C LYS A 147 1.63 1.39 21.79
N ASP A 148 0.52 2.11 21.93
CA ASP A 148 -0.53 2.22 20.92
C ASP A 148 0.04 2.73 19.59
N ARG A 149 0.96 3.70 19.65
CA ARG A 149 1.72 4.18 18.50
C ARG A 149 2.47 3.05 17.78
N LYS A 150 3.33 2.32 18.49
CA LYS A 150 4.16 1.26 17.88
C LYS A 150 3.29 0.11 17.34
N THR A 151 2.31 -0.35 18.12
CA THR A 151 1.43 -1.44 17.70
C THR A 151 0.62 -1.06 16.47
N THR A 152 0.09 0.17 16.41
CA THR A 152 -0.66 0.66 15.25
C THR A 152 0.22 0.77 14.01
N ILE A 153 1.45 1.31 14.13
CA ILE A 153 2.40 1.38 13.01
C ILE A 153 2.69 -0.01 12.43
N LEU A 154 2.83 -1.03 13.29
CA LEU A 154 3.08 -2.42 12.87
C LEU A 154 1.86 -3.05 12.18
N LEU A 155 0.64 -2.63 12.53
CA LEU A 155 -0.61 -3.16 12.00
C LEU A 155 -1.04 -2.54 10.67
N ILE A 156 -0.68 -1.27 10.42
CA ILE A 156 -1.11 -0.53 9.23
C ILE A 156 -0.84 -1.28 7.91
N PRO A 157 0.32 -1.93 7.68
CA PRO A 157 0.58 -2.59 6.39
C PRO A 157 -0.28 -3.82 6.08
N PHE A 158 -0.91 -4.42 7.09
CA PHE A 158 -1.90 -5.49 6.88
C PHE A 158 -3.21 -4.96 6.30
N MET A 159 -3.42 -3.64 6.33
CA MET A 159 -4.52 -3.00 5.64
C MET A 159 -4.23 -2.97 4.14
N SER A 160 -5.26 -3.27 3.35
CA SER A 160 -5.16 -3.29 1.90
C SER A 160 -5.20 -1.88 1.36
N CYS A 161 -4.04 -1.31 1.02
CA CYS A 161 -3.98 0.04 0.45
C CYS A 161 -4.44 0.04 -1.02
N SER A 162 -4.92 1.20 -1.49
CA SER A 162 -5.37 1.41 -2.86
C SER A 162 -4.37 0.92 -3.93
N ALA A 163 -3.08 1.06 -3.71
CA ALA A 163 -2.02 0.62 -4.64
C ALA A 163 -1.94 -0.91 -4.83
N LYS A 164 -2.58 -1.71 -3.97
CA LYS A 164 -2.68 -3.18 -4.13
C LYS A 164 -3.87 -3.59 -5.02
N LEU A 165 -4.85 -2.72 -5.20
CA LEU A 165 -6.06 -2.99 -6.00
C LEU A 165 -5.75 -3.37 -7.45
N PRO A 166 -4.81 -2.73 -8.17
CA PRO A 166 -4.49 -3.14 -9.54
C PRO A 166 -4.02 -4.60 -9.65
N VAL A 167 -3.26 -5.07 -8.67
CA VAL A 167 -2.81 -6.48 -8.61
C VAL A 167 -4.03 -7.39 -8.46
N TYR A 168 -4.91 -7.11 -7.50
CA TYR A 168 -6.10 -7.94 -7.31
C TYR A 168 -7.04 -7.89 -8.52
N ALA A 169 -7.23 -6.71 -9.12
CA ALA A 169 -8.08 -6.54 -10.28
C ALA A 169 -7.55 -7.36 -11.46
N MET A 170 -6.24 -7.32 -11.71
CA MET A 170 -5.58 -8.12 -12.74
C MET A 170 -5.79 -9.62 -12.54
N PHE A 171 -5.50 -10.16 -11.34
CA PHE A 171 -5.65 -11.61 -11.10
C PHE A 171 -7.12 -12.06 -11.02
N THR A 172 -8.01 -11.25 -10.46
CA THR A 172 -9.45 -11.59 -10.43
C THR A 172 -10.11 -11.48 -11.80
N ALA A 173 -9.60 -10.59 -12.67
CA ALA A 173 -10.04 -10.53 -14.06
C ALA A 173 -9.66 -11.80 -14.83
N VAL A 174 -8.47 -12.35 -14.60
CA VAL A 174 -7.97 -13.54 -15.32
C VAL A 174 -8.54 -14.86 -14.76
N PHE A 175 -8.56 -15.03 -13.44
CA PHE A 175 -8.83 -16.35 -12.83
C PHE A 175 -10.20 -16.51 -12.16
N PHE A 176 -10.92 -15.41 -11.91
CA PHE A 176 -12.12 -15.42 -11.08
C PHE A 176 -13.28 -14.64 -11.71
N GLU A 177 -13.49 -14.74 -13.03
CA GLU A 177 -14.47 -13.92 -13.76
C GLU A 177 -15.88 -13.93 -13.15
N ASP A 178 -16.40 -15.11 -12.82
CA ASP A 178 -17.74 -15.26 -12.24
C ASP A 178 -17.82 -14.89 -10.75
N HIS A 179 -16.68 -14.90 -10.05
CA HIS A 179 -16.60 -14.80 -8.59
C HIS A 179 -15.69 -13.65 -8.10
N ARG A 180 -15.47 -12.61 -8.91
CA ARG A 180 -14.56 -11.47 -8.61
C ARG A 180 -14.84 -10.84 -7.25
N VAL A 181 -16.12 -10.65 -6.94
CA VAL A 181 -16.56 -10.02 -5.67
C VAL A 181 -16.18 -10.88 -4.47
N TRP A 182 -16.35 -12.20 -4.56
CA TRP A 182 -16.00 -13.13 -3.48
C TRP A 182 -14.49 -13.26 -3.30
N ALA A 183 -13.73 -13.30 -4.39
CA ALA A 183 -12.27 -13.30 -4.33
C ALA A 183 -11.73 -12.02 -3.65
N MET A 184 -12.24 -10.85 -4.04
CA MET A 184 -11.92 -9.57 -3.39
C MET A 184 -12.31 -9.57 -1.91
N ALA A 185 -13.54 -9.97 -1.59
CA ALA A 185 -14.01 -10.06 -0.21
C ALA A 185 -13.11 -10.99 0.64
N GLY A 186 -12.67 -12.11 0.08
CA GLY A 186 -11.72 -13.04 0.70
C GLY A 186 -10.38 -12.38 1.04
N ILE A 187 -9.81 -11.62 0.11
CA ILE A 187 -8.53 -10.90 0.32
C ILE A 187 -8.68 -9.83 1.40
N TYR A 188 -9.72 -9.01 1.34
CA TYR A 188 -9.96 -7.96 2.34
C TYR A 188 -10.20 -8.54 3.74
N THR A 189 -10.98 -9.61 3.84
CA THR A 189 -11.23 -10.29 5.12
C THR A 189 -9.97 -10.98 5.65
N ALA A 190 -9.15 -11.59 4.79
CA ALA A 190 -7.87 -12.17 5.18
C ALA A 190 -6.91 -11.12 5.76
N GLY A 191 -6.86 -9.91 5.19
CA GLY A 191 -6.05 -8.81 5.70
C GLY A 191 -6.48 -8.34 7.08
N ILE A 192 -7.79 -8.12 7.26
CA ILE A 192 -8.38 -7.73 8.55
C ILE A 192 -8.18 -8.84 9.59
N ALA A 193 -8.42 -10.09 9.23
CA ALA A 193 -8.23 -11.24 10.12
C ALA A 193 -6.76 -11.35 10.56
N THR A 194 -5.81 -11.22 9.63
CA THR A 194 -4.37 -11.25 9.94
C THR A 194 -3.97 -10.10 10.86
N ALA A 195 -4.50 -8.89 10.63
CA ALA A 195 -4.28 -7.75 11.51
C ALA A 195 -4.80 -8.00 12.93
N ILE A 196 -6.01 -8.57 13.07
CA ILE A 196 -6.59 -8.93 14.37
C ILE A 196 -5.75 -10.00 15.08
N LEU A 197 -5.39 -11.08 14.37
CA LEU A 197 -4.55 -12.15 14.89
C LEU A 197 -3.20 -11.63 15.36
N TYR A 198 -2.56 -10.78 14.56
CA TYR A 198 -1.28 -10.18 14.92
C TYR A 198 -1.40 -9.22 16.12
N ALA A 199 -2.47 -8.44 16.20
CA ALA A 199 -2.71 -7.58 17.36
C ALA A 199 -2.94 -8.40 18.65
N LEU A 200 -3.67 -9.52 18.58
CA LEU A 200 -3.84 -10.46 19.69
C LEU A 200 -2.52 -11.13 20.07
N PHE A 201 -1.69 -11.48 19.09
CA PHE A 201 -0.34 -12.00 19.33
C PHE A 201 0.53 -10.98 20.09
N LEU A 202 0.53 -9.72 19.66
CA LEU A 202 1.26 -8.63 20.33
C LEU A 202 0.72 -8.31 21.74
N LYS A 203 -0.58 -8.51 21.97
CA LYS A 203 -1.19 -8.41 23.30
C LYS A 203 -0.65 -9.49 24.25
N HIS A 204 -0.39 -10.70 23.75
CA HIS A 204 0.11 -11.82 24.55
C HIS A 204 1.63 -11.79 24.75
N THR A 205 2.39 -11.23 23.81
CA THR A 205 3.85 -11.09 23.95
C THR A 205 4.23 -10.00 24.96
N ARG A 206 5.42 -10.14 25.57
CA ARG A 206 5.95 -9.38 26.73
C ARG A 206 5.97 -7.85 26.62
N ILE A 207 5.60 -7.27 25.46
CA ILE A 207 5.31 -5.84 25.25
C ILE A 207 4.10 -5.39 26.10
N SER A 208 3.28 -6.33 26.60
CA SER A 208 2.16 -6.03 27.50
C SER A 208 2.50 -6.02 29.00
N LYS A 209 3.74 -6.29 29.42
CA LYS A 209 4.15 -6.18 30.84
C LYS A 209 4.85 -4.85 31.10
N GLY A 210 4.08 -3.76 31.17
CA GLY A 210 4.62 -2.46 31.54
C GLY A 210 3.66 -1.32 31.23
N LEU A 211 3.20 -0.67 32.30
CA LEU A 211 2.17 0.37 32.38
C LEU A 211 0.72 -0.11 32.20
N GLN A 212 -0.05 0.28 33.21
CA GLN A 212 -1.47 0.04 33.37
C GLN A 212 -2.24 0.37 32.10
N ARG A 213 -3.37 -0.32 31.90
CA ARG A 213 -4.50 0.23 31.14
C ARG A 213 -4.78 1.61 31.72
N THR A 214 -4.20 2.67 31.16
CA THR A 214 -4.73 4.00 31.37
C THR A 214 -6.06 3.95 30.65
N ARG A 215 -7.11 3.58 31.40
CA ARG A 215 -8.49 3.86 31.04
C ARG A 215 -8.51 5.36 30.88
N HIS A 216 -8.24 5.83 29.67
CA HIS A 216 -8.20 7.25 29.41
C HIS A 216 -9.60 7.72 29.75
N ASN A 217 -9.67 8.59 30.75
CA ASN A 217 -10.89 9.25 31.19
C ASN A 217 -11.68 9.67 29.94
N PRO A 218 -13.02 9.49 29.90
CA PRO A 218 -13.83 9.81 28.74
C PRO A 218 -13.39 11.15 28.18
N GLN A 219 -13.01 11.12 26.91
CA GLN A 219 -12.55 12.28 26.17
C GLN A 219 -13.47 13.44 26.53
N ALA A 220 -12.91 14.52 27.10
CA ALA A 220 -13.66 15.75 27.37
C ALA A 220 -14.48 16.05 26.12
N HIS A 221 -15.80 16.21 26.27
CA HIS A 221 -16.72 16.40 25.15
C HIS A 221 -16.14 17.45 24.19
N VAL A 222 -15.56 16.99 23.08
CA VAL A 222 -15.08 17.89 22.04
C VAL A 222 -16.33 18.32 21.31
N SER A 223 -16.76 19.56 21.57
CA SER A 223 -17.82 20.20 20.81
C SER A 223 -17.44 20.21 19.33
N TYR A 224 -18.42 19.99 18.45
CA TYR A 224 -18.21 20.19 17.02
C TYR A 224 -17.72 21.63 16.79
N LYS A 225 -16.57 21.77 16.16
CA LYS A 225 -16.01 23.07 15.77
C LYS A 225 -16.11 23.22 14.26
N ILE A 226 -16.31 24.44 13.81
CA ILE A 226 -16.16 24.79 12.39
C ILE A 226 -14.65 24.80 12.13
N PRO A 227 -14.16 24.01 11.17
CA PRO A 227 -12.73 23.88 10.96
C PRO A 227 -12.15 25.18 10.36
N ASP A 228 -10.98 25.60 10.84
CA ASP A 228 -10.30 26.78 10.28
C ASP A 228 -9.58 26.40 8.98
N VAL A 229 -9.97 27.05 7.88
CA VAL A 229 -9.45 26.78 6.53
C VAL A 229 -7.93 27.00 6.46
N LYS A 230 -7.38 27.95 7.24
CA LYS A 230 -5.94 28.21 7.25
C LYS A 230 -5.15 27.05 7.85
N ILE A 231 -5.68 26.46 8.92
CA ILE A 231 -5.07 25.31 9.60
C ILE A 231 -5.11 24.10 8.68
N ILE A 232 -6.26 23.87 8.01
CA ILE A 232 -6.40 22.76 7.06
C ILE A 232 -5.36 22.88 5.94
N PHE A 233 -5.24 24.04 5.29
CA PHE A 233 -4.35 24.21 4.16
C PHE A 233 -2.87 24.11 4.58
N ALA A 234 -2.50 24.69 5.72
CA ALA A 234 -1.15 24.56 6.28
C ALA A 234 -0.80 23.10 6.60
N ALA A 235 -1.71 22.36 7.25
CA ALA A 235 -1.52 20.96 7.57
C ALA A 235 -1.38 20.09 6.31
N VAL A 236 -2.20 20.32 5.28
CA VAL A 236 -2.08 19.62 3.99
C VAL A 236 -0.73 19.92 3.35
N TRP A 237 -0.32 21.19 3.31
CA TRP A 237 0.94 21.60 2.71
C TRP A 237 2.16 20.97 3.40
N ASP A 238 2.21 20.99 4.72
CA ASP A 238 3.32 20.43 5.49
C ASP A 238 3.45 18.91 5.29
N ASN A 239 2.32 18.20 5.27
CA ASN A 239 2.30 16.76 5.02
C ASN A 239 2.72 16.42 3.58
N VAL A 240 2.22 17.14 2.58
CA VAL A 240 2.58 16.95 1.17
C VAL A 240 4.06 17.27 0.94
N LYS A 241 4.57 18.38 1.47
CA LYS A 241 6.00 18.75 1.41
C LYS A 241 6.88 17.70 2.08
N GLY A 242 6.43 17.17 3.22
CA GLY A 242 7.10 16.07 3.93
C GLY A 242 7.18 14.79 3.08
N PHE A 243 6.10 14.47 2.36
CA PHE A 243 6.06 13.36 1.41
C PHE A 243 7.05 13.59 0.25
N ILE A 244 6.97 14.73 -0.44
CA ILE A 244 7.82 15.03 -1.60
C ILE A 244 9.30 14.92 -1.24
N LYS A 245 9.75 15.60 -0.16
CA LYS A 245 11.17 15.60 0.22
C LYS A 245 11.74 14.21 0.51
N LYS A 246 10.92 13.25 0.96
CA LYS A 246 11.36 11.94 1.43
C LYS A 246 11.10 10.84 0.40
N ALA A 247 9.95 10.88 -0.26
CA ALA A 247 9.55 9.89 -1.25
C ALA A 247 10.30 10.09 -2.57
N PHE A 248 10.54 11.34 -2.99
CA PHE A 248 11.18 11.63 -4.27
C PHE A 248 12.56 10.99 -4.39
N THR A 249 13.46 11.23 -3.43
CA THR A 249 14.84 10.71 -3.50
C THR A 249 14.88 9.19 -3.46
N VAL A 250 14.02 8.59 -2.64
CA VAL A 250 14.01 7.15 -2.42
C VAL A 250 13.41 6.40 -3.61
N ILE A 251 12.29 6.90 -4.15
CA ILE A 251 11.63 6.28 -5.30
C ILE A 251 12.43 6.54 -6.57
N PHE A 252 12.99 7.73 -6.77
CA PHE A 252 13.91 8.02 -7.87
C PHE A 252 15.05 6.99 -7.93
N MET A 253 15.75 6.79 -6.80
CA MET A 253 16.81 5.78 -6.70
C MET A 253 16.29 4.38 -7.01
N ALA A 254 15.13 3.99 -6.46
CA ALA A 254 14.55 2.67 -6.72
C ALA A 254 14.15 2.47 -8.19
N SER A 255 13.66 3.51 -8.86
CA SER A 255 13.25 3.48 -10.27
C SER A 255 14.45 3.26 -11.19
N VAL A 256 15.52 4.03 -10.96
CA VAL A 256 16.79 3.89 -11.70
C VAL A 256 17.41 2.51 -11.48
N ILE A 257 17.41 2.03 -10.23
CA ILE A 257 17.91 0.69 -9.89
C ILE A 257 17.09 -0.39 -10.61
N ILE A 258 15.76 -0.37 -10.53
CA ILE A 258 14.91 -1.37 -11.17
C ILE A 258 15.08 -1.35 -12.69
N TRP A 259 15.09 -0.16 -13.30
CA TRP A 259 15.31 -0.03 -14.74
C TRP A 259 16.68 -0.61 -15.15
N PHE A 260 17.73 -0.32 -14.38
CA PHE A 260 19.06 -0.88 -14.62
C PHE A 260 19.07 -2.41 -14.51
N LEU A 261 18.45 -2.96 -13.47
CA LEU A 261 18.33 -4.40 -13.27
C LEU A 261 17.52 -5.08 -14.39
N GLN A 262 16.55 -4.39 -14.98
CA GLN A 262 15.76 -4.89 -16.12
C GLN A 262 16.51 -4.80 -17.45
N SER A 263 17.37 -3.80 -17.62
CA SER A 263 17.97 -3.47 -18.92
C SER A 263 19.29 -4.20 -19.18
N PHE A 264 20.01 -4.59 -18.13
CA PHE A 264 21.36 -5.17 -18.22
C PHE A 264 21.41 -6.64 -17.78
N ASN A 265 22.32 -7.40 -18.38
CA ASN A 265 22.77 -8.70 -17.88
C ASN A 265 23.98 -8.53 -16.92
N CYS A 266 24.44 -9.64 -16.31
CA CYS A 266 25.63 -9.63 -15.42
C CYS A 266 26.93 -9.18 -16.10
N ASN A 267 27.00 -9.24 -17.43
CA ASN A 267 28.15 -8.78 -18.22
C ASN A 267 27.99 -7.31 -18.67
N LEU A 268 27.00 -6.58 -18.15
CA LEU A 268 26.69 -5.18 -18.48
C LEU A 268 26.39 -4.94 -19.96
N GLN A 269 25.85 -5.94 -20.66
CA GLN A 269 25.30 -5.78 -21.99
C GLN A 269 23.79 -5.54 -21.92
N ILE A 270 23.28 -4.71 -22.84
CA ILE A 270 21.84 -4.48 -22.98
C ILE A 270 21.18 -5.77 -23.43
N VAL A 271 20.08 -6.11 -22.79
CA VAL A 271 19.34 -7.33 -23.08
C VAL A 271 18.08 -7.01 -23.86
N SER A 272 17.86 -7.73 -24.96
CA SER A 272 16.61 -7.69 -25.74
C SER A 272 15.52 -8.63 -25.21
N ASN A 273 15.91 -9.75 -24.57
CA ASN A 273 15.00 -10.70 -23.94
C ASN A 273 15.01 -10.57 -22.42
N SER A 274 13.90 -10.16 -21.80
CA SER A 274 13.85 -9.89 -20.35
C SER A 274 14.30 -11.05 -19.44
N GLU A 275 14.35 -12.30 -19.94
CA GLU A 275 14.80 -13.49 -19.21
C GLU A 275 16.30 -13.51 -18.85
N ASP A 276 17.13 -12.75 -19.57
CA ASP A 276 18.59 -12.66 -19.37
C ASP A 276 18.99 -11.43 -18.53
N SER A 277 18.01 -10.66 -18.07
CA SER A 277 18.23 -9.49 -17.21
C SER A 277 18.71 -9.88 -15.81
N ILE A 278 19.43 -8.99 -15.13
CA ILE A 278 19.82 -9.17 -13.72
C ILE A 278 18.57 -9.35 -12.85
N LEU A 279 17.46 -8.66 -13.18
CA LEU A 279 16.19 -8.84 -12.48
C LEU A 279 15.65 -10.27 -12.62
N ALA A 280 15.73 -10.87 -13.81
CA ALA A 280 15.35 -12.26 -14.04
C ALA A 280 16.26 -13.23 -13.27
N LEU A 281 17.56 -12.96 -13.17
CA LEU A 281 18.48 -13.75 -12.34
C LEU A 281 18.08 -13.71 -10.85
N LEU A 282 17.79 -12.52 -10.32
CA LEU A 282 17.30 -12.37 -8.94
C LEU A 282 15.96 -13.06 -8.74
N GLY A 283 15.06 -12.98 -9.72
CA GLY A 283 13.80 -13.72 -9.74
C GLY A 283 14.02 -15.24 -9.70
N LYS A 284 14.91 -15.78 -10.55
CA LYS A 284 15.29 -17.21 -10.57
C LYS A 284 15.90 -17.64 -9.24
N TYR A 285 16.74 -16.82 -8.62
CA TYR A 285 17.34 -17.09 -7.31
C TYR A 285 16.31 -17.05 -6.17
N ALA A 286 15.33 -16.14 -6.23
CA ALA A 286 14.28 -16.03 -5.22
C ALA A 286 13.14 -17.05 -5.41
N SER A 287 12.94 -17.54 -6.64
CA SER A 287 11.86 -18.47 -7.01
C SER A 287 11.72 -19.71 -6.13
N PRO A 288 12.80 -20.36 -5.62
CA PRO A 288 12.67 -21.57 -4.81
C PRO A 288 11.92 -21.33 -3.49
N ILE A 289 11.97 -20.10 -2.96
CA ILE A 289 11.26 -19.71 -1.73
C ILE A 289 9.74 -19.71 -1.96
N PHE A 290 9.29 -19.53 -3.20
CA PHE A 290 7.89 -19.42 -3.60
C PHE A 290 7.28 -20.71 -4.18
N ILE A 291 8.10 -21.73 -4.48
CA ILE A 291 7.63 -23.06 -4.89
C ILE A 291 6.56 -23.61 -3.93
N PRO A 292 6.75 -23.65 -2.59
CA PRO A 292 5.74 -24.21 -1.69
C PRO A 292 4.46 -23.37 -1.56
N LEU A 293 4.43 -22.17 -2.14
CA LEU A 293 3.28 -21.26 -2.20
C LEU A 293 2.50 -21.38 -3.52
N GLY A 294 3.00 -22.16 -4.49
CA GLY A 294 2.36 -22.39 -5.78
C GLY A 294 2.76 -21.45 -6.90
N PHE A 295 3.64 -20.47 -6.66
CA PHE A 295 4.06 -19.48 -7.66
C PHE A 295 5.59 -19.39 -7.77
N GLY A 296 6.26 -20.55 -7.79
CA GLY A 296 7.71 -20.68 -7.90
C GLY A 296 8.32 -20.29 -9.26
N ASP A 297 7.64 -19.45 -10.05
CA ASP A 297 8.15 -18.94 -11.32
C ASP A 297 8.99 -17.67 -11.10
N TRP A 298 10.04 -17.49 -11.90
CA TRP A 298 10.93 -16.35 -11.79
C TRP A 298 10.25 -15.02 -12.14
N ARG A 299 9.21 -15.04 -12.99
CA ARG A 299 8.40 -13.86 -13.35
C ARG A 299 7.58 -13.39 -12.16
N ALA A 300 6.97 -14.33 -11.42
CA ALA A 300 6.26 -14.01 -10.19
C ALA A 300 7.21 -13.46 -9.11
N ALA A 301 8.38 -14.09 -8.94
CA ALA A 301 9.39 -13.65 -7.99
C ALA A 301 9.97 -12.26 -8.34
N SER A 302 10.25 -12.00 -9.61
CA SER A 302 10.72 -10.68 -10.07
C SER A 302 9.65 -9.59 -9.93
N ALA A 303 8.37 -9.90 -10.17
CA ALA A 303 7.26 -8.98 -9.94
C ALA A 303 7.06 -8.63 -8.45
N VAL A 304 7.33 -9.57 -7.53
CA VAL A 304 7.35 -9.31 -6.08
C VAL A 304 8.50 -8.36 -5.71
N ILE A 305 9.69 -8.59 -6.27
CA ILE A 305 10.88 -7.74 -6.04
C ILE A 305 10.63 -6.33 -6.55
N ALA A 306 10.12 -6.18 -7.77
CA ALA A 306 9.74 -4.88 -8.31
C ALA A 306 8.66 -4.20 -7.48
N GLY A 307 7.66 -4.96 -7.01
CA GLY A 307 6.59 -4.50 -6.11
C GLY A 307 7.05 -3.96 -4.75
N LEU A 308 8.32 -4.15 -4.39
CA LEU A 308 8.92 -3.58 -3.20
C LEU A 308 9.00 -2.05 -3.29
N SER A 309 9.29 -1.51 -4.47
CA SER A 309 9.40 -0.06 -4.71
C SER A 309 8.03 0.62 -4.66
N ALA A 310 7.12 0.17 -5.52
CA ALA A 310 5.75 0.60 -5.66
C ALA A 310 4.86 -0.62 -5.92
N LYS A 311 3.68 -0.70 -5.31
CA LYS A 311 2.85 -1.91 -5.41
C LYS A 311 2.28 -2.10 -6.82
N GLU A 312 1.94 -1.02 -7.52
CA GLU A 312 1.56 -1.10 -8.92
C GLU A 312 2.69 -1.60 -9.84
N ALA A 313 3.95 -1.51 -9.42
CA ALA A 313 5.08 -1.99 -10.21
C ALA A 313 5.05 -3.53 -10.40
N THR A 314 4.32 -4.26 -9.55
CA THR A 314 4.07 -5.69 -9.77
C THR A 314 3.29 -5.92 -11.06
N VAL A 315 2.26 -5.12 -11.33
CA VAL A 315 1.45 -5.21 -12.56
C VAL A 315 2.29 -4.82 -13.78
N SER A 316 3.02 -3.71 -13.69
CA SER A 316 3.88 -3.28 -14.81
C SER A 316 4.98 -4.28 -15.11
N THR A 317 5.52 -4.97 -14.10
CA THR A 317 6.51 -6.03 -14.30
C THR A 317 5.93 -7.21 -15.08
N PHE A 318 4.72 -7.66 -14.76
CA PHE A 318 4.06 -8.70 -15.56
C PHE A 318 3.75 -8.24 -17.00
N ALA A 319 3.40 -6.97 -17.19
CA ALA A 319 3.18 -6.40 -18.53
C ALA A 319 4.48 -6.34 -19.35
N VAL A 320 5.61 -5.96 -18.74
CA VAL A 320 6.91 -5.95 -19.41
C VAL A 320 7.38 -7.36 -19.74
N LEU A 321 7.23 -8.31 -18.79
CA LEU A 321 7.67 -9.69 -18.96
C LEU A 321 6.83 -10.50 -19.95
N SER A 322 5.66 -10.00 -20.35
CA SER A 322 4.82 -10.61 -21.38
C SER A 322 5.21 -10.22 -22.81
N ASN A 323 6.29 -9.45 -23.00
CA ASN A 323 6.91 -9.12 -24.30
C ASN A 323 5.94 -8.54 -25.35
N THR A 324 4.73 -8.16 -24.97
CA THR A 324 3.69 -7.72 -25.89
C THR A 324 2.74 -6.78 -25.16
N ALA A 325 2.62 -5.54 -25.67
CA ALA A 325 1.80 -4.47 -25.09
C ALA A 325 0.28 -4.67 -25.25
N SER A 326 -0.18 -5.89 -25.53
CA SER A 326 -1.59 -6.23 -25.78
C SER A 326 -2.22 -6.95 -24.58
N ASP A 327 -3.41 -6.52 -24.15
CA ASP A 327 -4.11 -7.10 -22.99
C ASP A 327 -4.38 -8.63 -23.13
N GLY A 328 -4.51 -9.14 -24.35
CA GLY A 328 -4.75 -10.56 -24.62
C GLY A 328 -3.56 -11.50 -24.35
N SER A 329 -2.33 -11.02 -24.55
CA SER A 329 -1.10 -11.83 -24.30
C SER A 329 -0.72 -11.90 -22.82
N LEU A 330 -1.19 -10.92 -22.03
CA LEU A 330 -1.00 -10.92 -20.58
C LEU A 330 -1.84 -12.03 -19.94
N TYR A 331 -3.09 -12.22 -20.39
CA TYR A 331 -3.96 -13.32 -19.95
C TYR A 331 -3.33 -14.71 -20.17
N THR A 332 -2.76 -14.96 -21.35
CA THR A 332 -2.13 -16.24 -21.68
C THR A 332 -0.91 -16.50 -20.81
N LEU A 333 -0.05 -15.49 -20.63
CA LEU A 333 1.12 -15.61 -19.76
C LEU A 333 0.74 -15.90 -18.30
N LEU A 334 -0.26 -15.21 -17.75
CA LEU A 334 -0.72 -15.50 -16.40
C LEU A 334 -1.26 -16.92 -16.28
N SER A 335 -2.06 -17.35 -17.25
CA SER A 335 -2.66 -18.69 -17.25
C SER A 335 -1.61 -19.80 -17.39
N ASP A 336 -0.48 -19.52 -18.06
CA ASP A 336 0.65 -20.45 -18.15
C ASP A 336 1.43 -20.58 -16.83
N ILE A 337 1.51 -19.49 -16.05
CA ILE A 337 2.34 -19.43 -14.83
C ILE A 337 1.54 -19.75 -13.57
N PHE A 338 0.24 -19.45 -13.54
CA PHE A 338 -0.60 -19.55 -12.36
C PHE A 338 -1.82 -20.45 -12.61
N SER A 339 -2.08 -21.34 -11.66
CA SER A 339 -3.42 -21.88 -11.41
C SER A 339 -4.27 -20.89 -10.60
N PRO A 340 -5.62 -20.98 -10.61
CA PRO A 340 -6.48 -20.12 -9.78
C PRO A 340 -6.10 -20.14 -8.30
N LEU A 341 -5.70 -21.31 -7.78
CA LEU A 341 -5.27 -21.45 -6.38
C LEU A 341 -3.94 -20.73 -6.12
N SER A 342 -2.96 -20.89 -7.01
CA SER A 342 -1.68 -20.19 -6.89
C SER A 342 -1.82 -18.68 -7.07
N ALA A 343 -2.73 -18.22 -7.93
CA ALA A 343 -3.08 -16.81 -8.09
C ALA A 343 -3.66 -16.23 -6.79
N PHE A 344 -4.54 -16.97 -6.11
CA PHE A 344 -5.09 -16.54 -4.83
C PHE A 344 -4.02 -16.49 -3.72
N SER A 345 -3.14 -17.50 -3.66
CA SER A 345 -1.96 -17.51 -2.79
C SER A 345 -1.04 -16.29 -3.04
N PHE A 346 -0.78 -15.97 -4.30
CA PHE A 346 0.00 -14.80 -4.70
C PHE A 346 -0.66 -13.49 -4.25
N MET A 347 -1.98 -13.35 -4.41
CA MET A 347 -2.72 -12.17 -3.95
C MET A 347 -2.64 -11.99 -2.42
N ILE A 348 -2.70 -13.09 -1.65
CA ILE A 348 -2.50 -13.05 -0.18
C ILE A 348 -1.07 -12.64 0.16
N PHE A 349 -0.08 -13.15 -0.56
CA PHE A 349 1.30 -12.74 -0.38
C PHE A 349 1.46 -11.23 -0.65
N CYS A 350 0.95 -10.75 -1.77
CA CYS A 350 0.96 -9.33 -2.13
C CYS A 350 0.15 -8.44 -1.15
N LEU A 351 -0.86 -9.01 -0.49
CA LEU A 351 -1.59 -8.33 0.57
C LEU A 351 -0.75 -8.12 1.83
N LEU A 352 -0.01 -9.14 2.27
CA LEU A 352 0.57 -9.18 3.61
C LEU A 352 2.07 -8.86 3.64
N TYR A 353 2.77 -8.96 2.51
CA TYR A 353 4.22 -8.72 2.46
C TYR A 353 4.59 -7.25 2.69
N ILE A 354 5.90 -7.00 2.78
CA ILE A 354 6.51 -5.68 3.02
C ILE A 354 5.75 -4.53 2.33
N PRO A 355 5.46 -3.42 3.03
CA PRO A 355 4.89 -2.23 2.41
C PRO A 355 5.90 -1.53 1.49
N CYS A 356 5.43 -0.61 0.64
CA CYS A 356 6.32 0.12 -0.28
C CYS A 356 7.43 0.90 0.45
N ILE A 357 8.53 1.21 -0.24
CA ILE A 357 9.70 1.89 0.34
C ILE A 357 9.32 3.25 0.97
N ALA A 358 8.33 3.94 0.41
CA ALA A 358 7.79 5.17 1.00
C ALA A 358 7.25 4.94 2.42
N THR A 359 6.54 3.83 2.64
CA THR A 359 6.02 3.47 3.97
C THR A 359 7.15 3.05 4.90
N LEU A 360 8.14 2.30 4.43
CA LEU A 360 9.32 1.93 5.24
C LEU A 360 10.07 3.17 5.74
N THR A 361 10.17 4.20 4.90
CA THR A 361 10.78 5.48 5.24
C THR A 361 9.94 6.24 6.28
N ALA A 362 8.61 6.23 6.16
CA ALA A 362 7.72 6.78 7.17
C ALA A 362 7.85 6.05 8.52
N VAL A 363 7.86 4.71 8.51
CA VAL A 363 8.07 3.87 9.70
C VAL A 363 9.41 4.18 10.37
N LYS A 364 10.50 4.26 9.59
CA LYS A 364 11.83 4.62 10.11
C LYS A 364 11.77 5.96 10.85
N ASN A 365 11.15 6.96 10.24
CA ASN A 365 11.09 8.31 10.82
C ASN A 365 10.28 8.34 12.12
N GLN A 366 9.22 7.54 12.23
CA GLN A 366 8.38 7.49 13.43
C GLN A 366 8.97 6.60 14.55
N THR A 367 9.74 5.58 14.19
CA THR A 367 10.39 4.68 15.14
C THR A 367 11.78 5.15 15.57
N GLY A 368 12.42 6.01 14.78
CA GLY A 368 13.75 6.55 15.02
C GLY A 368 14.89 5.54 14.88
N ASN A 369 14.62 4.27 14.55
CA ASN A 369 15.63 3.21 14.54
C ASN A 369 15.42 2.23 13.38
N TRP A 370 16.43 2.10 12.52
CA TRP A 370 16.40 1.20 11.35
C TRP A 370 16.23 -0.28 11.73
N ARG A 371 16.70 -0.67 12.92
CA ARG A 371 16.52 -2.04 13.43
C ARG A 371 15.05 -2.40 13.61
N GLN A 372 14.20 -1.45 13.99
CA GLN A 372 12.77 -1.68 14.16
C GLN A 372 12.05 -1.80 12.81
N SER A 373 12.45 -0.99 11.82
CA SER A 373 11.94 -1.12 10.44
C SER A 373 12.31 -2.48 9.84
N ILE A 374 13.55 -2.96 10.04
CA ILE A 374 13.96 -4.30 9.58
C ILE A 374 13.17 -5.39 10.31
N ALA A 375 13.01 -5.30 11.64
CA ALA A 375 12.22 -6.28 12.39
C ALA A 375 10.75 -6.32 11.93
N MET A 376 10.17 -5.18 11.59
CA MET A 376 8.83 -5.08 11.02
C MET A 376 8.75 -5.74 9.63
N ILE A 377 9.73 -5.45 8.78
CA ILE A 377 9.86 -6.08 7.45
C ILE A 377 9.93 -7.60 7.58
N THR A 378 10.82 -8.13 8.41
CA THR A 378 11.03 -9.56 8.52
C THR A 378 9.80 -10.26 9.10
N THR A 379 9.20 -9.69 10.15
CA THR A 379 7.95 -10.24 10.72
C THR A 379 6.80 -10.25 9.72
N GLN A 380 6.63 -9.17 8.95
CA GLN A 380 5.57 -9.09 7.93
C GLN A 380 5.79 -10.08 6.79
N THR A 381 7.01 -10.18 6.25
CA THR A 381 7.32 -11.16 5.20
C THR A 381 7.13 -12.59 5.70
N SER A 382 7.53 -12.90 6.93
CA SER A 382 7.30 -14.23 7.51
C SER A 382 5.81 -14.55 7.67
N ILE A 383 5.00 -13.58 8.12
CA ILE A 383 3.55 -13.75 8.23
C ILE A 383 2.92 -13.91 6.84
N ALA A 384 3.34 -13.11 5.85
CA ALA A 384 2.86 -13.18 4.48
C ALA A 384 3.16 -14.54 3.84
N TRP A 385 4.40 -15.02 4.00
CA TRP A 385 4.82 -16.32 3.51
C TRP A 385 4.03 -17.44 4.18
N GLY A 386 3.91 -17.42 5.52
CA GLY A 386 3.15 -18.42 6.27
C GLY A 386 1.66 -18.45 5.93
N ALA A 387 1.01 -17.29 5.83
CA ALA A 387 -0.41 -17.19 5.47
C ALA A 387 -0.66 -17.74 4.05
N SER A 388 0.19 -17.36 3.10
CA SER A 388 0.09 -17.80 1.71
C SER A 388 0.35 -19.31 1.58
N PHE A 389 1.35 -19.83 2.31
CA PHE A 389 1.61 -21.27 2.40
C PHE A 389 0.41 -22.04 2.94
N ILE A 390 -0.19 -21.58 4.06
CA ILE A 390 -1.38 -22.20 4.64
C ILE A 390 -2.53 -22.24 3.62
N VAL A 391 -2.79 -21.12 2.93
CA VAL A 391 -3.88 -21.07 1.95
C VAL A 391 -3.62 -21.98 0.75
N TYR A 392 -2.40 -22.01 0.23
CA TYR A 392 -2.05 -22.87 -0.90
C TYR A 392 -2.16 -24.36 -0.54
N GLN A 393 -1.59 -24.77 0.60
CA GLN A 393 -1.61 -26.17 1.03
C GLN A 393 -3.01 -26.65 1.41
N LEU A 394 -3.78 -25.84 2.14
CA LEU A 394 -5.18 -26.16 2.42
C LEU A 394 -6.00 -26.23 1.12
N GLY A 395 -5.76 -25.31 0.19
CA GLY A 395 -6.44 -25.33 -1.10
C GLY A 395 -6.17 -26.60 -1.91
N ILE A 396 -4.92 -27.11 -1.90
CA ILE A 396 -4.60 -28.39 -2.56
C ILE A 396 -5.37 -29.54 -1.89
N LEU A 397 -5.49 -29.53 -0.57
CA LEU A 397 -6.20 -30.58 0.18
C LEU A 397 -7.72 -30.58 -0.03
N PHE A 398 -8.32 -29.42 -0.32
CA PHE A 398 -9.77 -29.28 -0.52
C PHE A 398 -10.21 -29.27 -1.99
N CYS A 399 -9.30 -28.97 -2.93
CA CYS A 399 -9.57 -29.01 -4.37
C CYS A 399 -9.20 -30.35 -5.04
N HIS A 400 -8.62 -31.29 -4.30
CA HIS A 400 -8.60 -32.71 -4.65
C HIS A 400 -9.86 -33.39 -4.11
#